data_AF-A0AAX2IQV3-F1
#
_entry.id   AF-A0AAX2IQV3-F1
#
_cell.length_a   1.000
_cell.length_b   1.000
_cell.length_c   1.000
_cell.angle_alpha   90.00
_cell.angle_beta   90.00
_cell.angle_gamma   90.00
#
_symmetry.space_group_name_H-M   'P 1'
#
loop_
_entity.id
_entity.type
_entity.pdbx_description
1 polymer ?
#
loop_
_entity_poly.entity_id
_entity_poly.type
_entity_poly.pdbx_seq_one_letter_code
_entity_poly.pdbx_strand_id
1 'polypeptide(L)' 'MNKTFNLLFFIKKNKIRTNGTAPIYLRITIDGKAADIAAKRYIGPQKWDGKAHKALGNSQEARTLNVYLKTLEQQV' A
#
# COMPACT_ATOMS: atom_id res chain seq x y z
N MET A 1 19.96 -9.63 19.77
CA MET A 1 19.66 -9.36 18.35
C MET A 1 18.18 -9.05 18.24
N ASN A 2 17.81 -7.81 17.96
CA ASN A 2 16.41 -7.47 17.69
C ASN A 2 16.13 -7.79 16.23
N LYS A 3 15.46 -8.92 15.97
CA LYS A 3 14.92 -9.17 14.64
C LYS A 3 13.77 -8.21 14.43
N THR A 4 13.91 -7.29 13.48
CA THR A 4 12.88 -6.26 13.21
C THR A 4 12.11 -6.66 11.98
N PHE A 5 10.78 -6.68 12.09
CA PHE A 5 9.86 -6.95 10.99
C PHE A 5 8.88 -5.79 10.88
N ASN A 6 8.76 -5.20 9.69
CA ASN A 6 7.83 -4.12 9.44
C ASN A 6 7.19 -4.26 8.05
N LEU A 7 5.88 -4.05 8.00
CA LEU A 7 5.07 -4.02 6.78
C LEU A 7 4.39 -2.66 6.68
N LEU A 8 4.45 -2.02 5.50
CA LEU A 8 3.64 -0.85 5.23
C LEU A 8 3.24 -0.75 3.76
N PHE A 9 2.04 -0.25 3.52
CA PHE A 9 1.58 0.08 2.18
C PHE A 9 1.87 1.53 1.82
N PHE A 10 2.25 1.79 0.57
CA PHE A 10 2.49 3.14 0.09
C PHE A 10 2.21 3.24 -1.41
N ILE A 11 2.01 4.45 -1.89
CA ILE A 11 1.85 4.74 -3.33
C ILE A 11 3.12 5.32 -3.91
N LYS A 12 3.52 4.88 -5.11
CA LYS A 12 4.62 5.49 -5.86
C LYS A 12 4.11 6.68 -6.66
N LYS A 13 4.10 7.87 -6.05
CA LYS A 13 3.66 9.13 -6.69
C LYS A 13 4.48 9.53 -7.92
N ASN A 14 5.71 9.03 -8.04
CA ASN A 14 6.54 9.20 -9.24
C ASN A 14 6.17 8.25 -10.39
N LYS A 15 5.19 7.36 -10.21
CA LYS A 15 4.69 6.41 -11.22
C LYS A 15 3.20 6.58 -11.47
N ILE A 16 2.70 7.82 -11.44
CA ILE A 16 1.31 8.13 -11.76
C ILE A 16 1.04 7.78 -13.24
N ARG A 17 -0.05 7.07 -13.48
CA ARG A 17 -0.55 6.72 -14.80
C ARG A 17 -1.25 7.91 -15.46
N THR A 18 -1.45 7.83 -16.78
CA THR A 18 -2.20 8.84 -17.55
C THR A 18 -3.62 9.09 -17.02
N ASN A 19 -4.23 8.10 -16.36
CA ASN A 19 -5.53 8.24 -15.70
C ASN A 19 -5.49 8.89 -14.30
N GLY A 20 -4.33 9.43 -13.87
CA GLY A 20 -4.15 10.11 -12.59
C GLY A 20 -4.00 9.19 -11.37
N THR A 21 -3.92 7.87 -11.55
CA THR A 21 -3.75 6.91 -10.44
C THR A 21 -2.29 6.52 -10.22
N ALA A 22 -1.89 6.36 -8.97
CA ALA A 22 -0.58 5.85 -8.58
C ALA A 22 -0.66 4.36 -8.18
N PRO A 23 0.36 3.54 -8.48
CA PRO A 23 0.41 2.16 -8.03
C PRO A 23 0.66 2.05 -6.53
N ILE A 24 0.00 1.09 -5.90
CA ILE A 24 0.20 0.72 -4.49
C ILE A 24 1.26 -0.39 -4.40
N TYR A 25 2.15 -0.26 -3.43
CA TYR A 25 3.22 -1.19 -3.09
C TYR A 25 3.16 -1.55 -1.61
N LEU A 26 3.56 -2.78 -1.29
CA LEU A 26 3.88 -3.23 0.05
C LEU A 26 5.40 -3.18 0.24
N ARG A 27 5.87 -2.51 1.28
CA ARG A 27 7.27 -2.58 1.72
C ARG A 27 7.37 -3.57 2.86
N ILE A 28 8.20 -4.58 2.68
CA ILE A 28 8.58 -5.55 3.71
C ILE A 28 9.99 -5.20 4.17
N THR A 29 10.17 -4.94 5.47
CA THR A 29 11.49 -4.70 6.06
C THR A 29 11.80 -5.80 7.06
N ILE A 30 12.92 -6.49 6.85
CA ILE A 30 13.46 -7.52 7.74
C ILE A 30 14.89 -7.14 8.09
N ASP A 31 15.18 -6.96 9.37
CA ASP A 31 16.53 -6.67 9.88
C ASP A 31 17.20 -5.49 9.15
N GLY A 32 16.44 -4.42 8.94
CA GLY A 32 16.87 -3.20 8.25
C GLY A 32 16.96 -3.30 6.72
N LYS A 33 16.71 -4.49 6.13
CA LYS A 33 16.68 -4.68 4.68
C LYS A 33 15.24 -4.63 4.18
N ALA A 34 14.97 -3.75 3.21
CA ALA A 34 13.63 -3.56 2.65
C ALA A 34 13.50 -4.13 1.23
N ALA A 35 12.33 -4.72 0.95
CA ALA A 35 11.90 -5.12 -0.39
C ALA A 35 10.51 -4.54 -0.67
N ASP A 36 10.31 -4.08 -1.91
CA ASP A 36 9.02 -3.53 -2.36
C ASP A 36 8.31 -4.55 -3.27
N ILE A 37 7.08 -4.93 -2.92
CA ILE A 37 6.22 -5.80 -3.73
C ILE A 37 5.06 -4.99 -4.29
N ALA A 38 4.77 -5.16 -5.58
CA ALA A 38 3.63 -4.50 -6.21
C ALA A 38 2.31 -5.15 -5.75
N ALA A 39 1.39 -4.36 -5.18
CA ALA A 39 0.07 -4.84 -4.77
C ALA A 39 -0.91 -4.99 -5.95
N LYS A 40 -0.48 -4.70 -7.18
CA LYS A 40 -1.30 -4.75 -8.42
C LYS A 40 -2.65 -4.01 -8.29
N ARG A 41 -2.64 -2.91 -7.52
CA ARG A 41 -3.74 -1.99 -7.32
C ARG A 41 -3.27 -0.55 -7.50
N TYR A 42 -4.21 0.31 -7.84
CA TYR A 42 -3.95 1.70 -8.17
C TYR A 42 -4.99 2.57 -7.47
N ILE A 43 -4.57 3.76 -7.04
CA ILE A 43 -5.44 4.71 -6.37
C ILE A 43 -5.03 6.14 -6.71
N GLY A 44 -6.00 7.05 -6.80
CA GLY A 44 -5.72 8.48 -6.90
C GLY A 44 -4.94 8.96 -5.66
N PRO A 45 -3.84 9.71 -5.79
CA PRO A 45 -3.04 10.17 -4.65
C PRO A 45 -3.84 10.92 -3.57
N GLN A 46 -4.88 11.65 -3.97
CA GLN A 46 -5.80 12.38 -3.08
C GLN A 46 -6.76 11.48 -2.30
N LYS A 47 -6.93 10.21 -2.72
CA LYS A 47 -7.76 9.21 -2.04
C LYS A 47 -6.93 8.28 -1.16
N TRP A 48 -5.63 8.54 -0.99
CA TRP A 48 -4.73 7.71 -0.20
C TRP A 48 -4.36 8.40 1.12
N ASP A 49 -4.50 7.68 2.23
CA ASP A 49 -3.98 8.08 3.53
C ASP A 49 -2.55 7.56 3.69
N GLY A 50 -1.58 8.47 3.56
CA GLY A 50 -0.17 8.14 3.71
C GLY A 50 0.25 7.74 5.13
N LYS A 51 -0.50 8.18 6.15
CA LYS A 51 -0.20 7.86 7.56
C LYS A 51 -0.85 6.56 7.98
N ALA A 52 -2.09 6.32 7.55
CA ALA A 52 -2.82 5.10 7.87
C ALA A 52 -2.60 3.97 6.84
N HIS A 53 -1.78 4.20 5.81
CA HIS A 53 -1.43 3.23 4.77
C HIS A 53 -2.65 2.57 4.08
N LYS A 54 -3.71 3.35 3.84
CA LYS A 54 -4.99 2.84 3.33
C LYS A 54 -5.72 3.85 2.46
N ALA A 55 -6.77 3.41 1.76
CA ALA A 55 -7.67 4.29 1.05
C ALA A 55 -8.53 5.13 2.02
N LEU A 56 -8.72 6.41 1.68
CA LEU A 56 -9.58 7.36 2.40
C LEU A 56 -11.05 7.15 2.06
N GLY A 57 -11.91 7.51 3.02
CA GLY A 57 -13.36 7.52 2.85
C GLY A 57 -14.05 6.17 3.05
N ASN A 58 -15.36 6.16 2.81
CA ASN A 58 -16.25 5.04 3.09
C ASN A 58 -16.96 4.48 1.83
N SER A 59 -16.48 4.84 0.64
CA SER A 59 -17.04 4.29 -0.60
C SER A 59 -16.81 2.79 -0.69
N GLN A 60 -17.63 2.10 -1.48
CA GLN A 60 -17.50 0.66 -1.65
C GLN A 60 -16.11 0.30 -2.20
N GLU A 61 -15.57 1.10 -3.13
CA GLU A 61 -14.24 0.90 -3.69
C GLU A 61 -13.13 1.06 -2.64
N ALA A 62 -13.24 2.07 -1.77
CA ALA A 62 -12.28 2.28 -0.69
C ALA A 62 -12.29 1.11 0.30
N ARG A 63 -13.49 0.63 0.67
CA ARG A 63 -13.67 -0.54 1.55
C ARG A 63 -13.08 -1.81 0.92
N THR A 64 -13.44 -2.10 -0.33
CA THR A 64 -12.94 -3.28 -1.05
C THR A 64 -11.43 -3.24 -1.22
N LEU A 65 -10.85 -2.08 -1.52
CA LEU A 65 -9.39 -1.93 -1.60
C LEU A 65 -8.74 -2.18 -0.25
N ASN A 66 -9.26 -1.59 0.83
CA ASN A 66 -8.71 -1.77 2.18
C ASN A 66 -8.79 -3.23 2.65
N VAL A 67 -9.89 -3.94 2.33
CA VAL A 67 -10.01 -5.38 2.59
C VAL A 67 -8.96 -6.15 1.80
N TYR A 68 -8.78 -5.85 0.51
CA TYR A 68 -7.75 -6.48 -0.32
C TYR A 68 -6.34 -6.30 0.23
N LEU A 69 -5.97 -5.08 0.64
CA LEU A 69 -4.66 -4.80 1.23
C LEU A 69 -4.45 -5.58 2.52
N LYS A 70 -5.48 -5.65 3.38
CA LYS A 70 -5.45 -6.44 4.61
C LYS A 70 -5.27 -7.94 4.34
N THR A 71 -5.94 -8.50 3.34
CA THR A 71 -5.74 -9.90 2.95
C THR A 71 -4.33 -10.15 2.43
N LEU A 72 -3.76 -9.22 1.66
CA LEU A 72 -2.40 -9.34 1.14
C LEU A 72 -1.36 -9.30 2.26
N GLU A 73 -1.56 -8.45 3.27
CA GLU A 73 -0.72 -8.39 4.47
C GLU A 73 -0.71 -9.71 5.25
N GLN A 74 -1.85 -10.41 5.33
CA GLN A 74 -1.97 -11.70 6.02
C GLN A 74 -1.29 -12.88 5.30
N GLN A 75 -0.86 -12.70 4.04
CA GLN A 75 -0.22 -13.74 3.23
C GLN A 75 1.32 -13.69 3.27
N VAL A 76 1.89 -12.70 3.96
CA VAL A 76 3.33 -12.51 4.15
C VAL A 76 3.77 -13.11 5.48
#